data_AF-A0A097A591-F1
#
_entry.id   AF-A0A097A591-F1
#
_cell.length_a   1.000
_cell.length_b   1.000
_cell.length_c   1.000
_cell.angle_alpha   90.00
_cell.angle_beta   90.00
_cell.angle_gamma   90.00
#
_symmetry.space_group_name_H-M   'P 1'
#
loop_
_entity.id
_entity.type
_entity.pdbx_description
1 polymer ?
#
loop_
_entity_poly.entity_id
_entity_poly.type
_entity_poly.pdbx_seq_one_letter_code
_entity_poly.pdbx_strand_id
1 'polypeptide(L)'
;RHGNKGVVAKVLPEEDMPYLPDGRPIEIVLNPLGVPSRMNIGQVLETHLGWAADALGQPVATPVFAGATVYEIKAALRQANLPEDGKTELLDGRTGEAFHQRVTVGYIYMLKLSHLVDDKIHARSTGPYSLVTQQPLGGKAQFGGQRF
;
A
#
# COMPACT_ATOMS: atom_id res chain seq x y z
N ARG A 1 2.68 -1.43 10.40
CA ARG A 1 3.82 -1.68 9.47
C ARG A 1 4.13 -3.18 9.21
N HIS A 2 3.27 -3.87 8.47
CA HIS A 2 3.01 -5.32 8.60
C HIS A 2 3.69 -6.22 7.55
N GLY A 3 4.91 -5.89 7.12
CA GLY A 3 5.63 -6.68 6.11
C GLY A 3 4.95 -6.73 4.72
N ASN A 4 4.01 -5.82 4.45
CA ASN A 4 3.26 -5.77 3.20
C ASN A 4 4.05 -4.98 2.13
N LYS A 5 4.87 -5.69 1.36
CA LYS A 5 5.64 -5.11 0.24
C LYS A 5 4.81 -5.12 -1.04
N GLY A 6 4.95 -4.08 -1.85
CA GLY A 6 4.31 -3.97 -3.16
C GLY A 6 5.20 -3.24 -4.17
N VAL A 7 4.83 -3.34 -5.44
CA VAL A 7 5.38 -2.55 -6.55
C VAL A 7 4.23 -1.72 -7.12
N VAL A 8 4.50 -0.46 -7.47
CA VAL A 8 3.50 0.39 -8.13
C VAL A 8 3.20 -0.20 -9.51
N ALA A 9 1.95 -0.63 -9.72
CA ALA A 9 1.53 -1.24 -10.98
C ALA A 9 1.01 -0.22 -12.00
N LYS A 10 0.28 0.80 -11.52
CA LYS A 10 -0.29 1.87 -12.34
C LYS A 10 -0.38 3.15 -11.52
N VAL A 11 -0.04 4.28 -12.14
CA VAL A 11 -0.33 5.62 -11.62
C VAL A 11 -1.55 6.11 -12.37
N LEU A 12 -2.59 6.49 -11.64
CA LEU A 12 -3.81 7.06 -12.19
C LEU A 12 -3.81 8.58 -11.98
N PRO A 13 -4.43 9.34 -12.90
CA PRO A 13 -4.69 10.75 -12.66
C PRO A 13 -5.78 10.89 -11.57
N GLU A 14 -5.85 12.06 -10.94
CA GLU A 14 -6.73 12.29 -9.78
C GLU A 14 -8.20 12.06 -10.14
N GLU A 15 -8.64 12.54 -11.31
CA GLU A 15 -9.99 12.38 -11.87
C GLU A 15 -10.48 10.93 -11.92
N ASP A 16 -9.56 9.97 -12.10
CA ASP A 16 -9.86 8.55 -12.24
C ASP A 16 -9.92 7.80 -10.89
N MET A 17 -9.46 8.42 -9.80
CA MET A 17 -9.40 7.77 -8.50
C MET A 17 -10.80 7.68 -7.87
N PRO A 18 -11.09 6.64 -7.07
CA PRO A 18 -12.30 6.62 -6.27
C PRO A 18 -12.37 7.81 -5.32
N TYR A 19 -13.56 8.37 -5.14
CA TYR A 19 -13.81 9.53 -4.28
C TYR A 19 -14.64 9.16 -3.06
N LEU A 20 -14.30 9.80 -1.94
CA LEU A 20 -15.13 9.84 -0.75
C LEU A 20 -16.37 10.72 -0.98
N PRO A 21 -17.44 10.57 -0.18
CA PRO A 21 -18.64 11.41 -0.29
C PRO A 21 -18.37 12.91 -0.04
N ASP A 22 -17.26 13.23 0.63
CA ASP A 22 -16.78 14.60 0.84
C ASP A 22 -16.00 15.17 -0.37
N GLY A 23 -15.87 14.40 -1.45
CA GLY A 23 -15.21 14.80 -2.69
C GLY A 23 -13.69 14.57 -2.69
N ARG A 24 -13.10 14.04 -1.62
CA ARG A 24 -11.65 13.76 -1.59
C ARG A 24 -11.32 12.45 -2.34
N PRO A 25 -10.33 12.46 -3.25
CA PRO A 25 -9.86 11.23 -3.90
C PRO A 25 -9.05 10.37 -2.94
N ILE A 26 -9.11 9.06 -3.14
CA ILE A 26 -8.20 8.11 -2.49
C ILE A 26 -6.80 8.23 -3.11
N GLU A 27 -5.76 8.09 -2.30
CA GLU A 27 -4.36 8.19 -2.78
C GLU A 27 -3.76 6.83 -3.19
N ILE A 28 -4.08 5.75 -2.45
CA ILE A 28 -3.51 4.42 -2.65
C ILE A 28 -4.60 3.37 -2.53
N VAL A 29 -4.69 2.49 -3.53
CA VAL A 29 -5.58 1.32 -3.52
C VAL A 29 -4.77 0.06 -3.25
N LEU A 30 -5.12 -0.68 -2.20
CA LEU A 30 -4.49 -1.94 -1.83
C LEU A 30 -5.39 -3.14 -2.18
N ASN A 31 -4.79 -4.23 -2.64
CA ASN A 31 -5.53 -5.46 -2.94
C ASN A 31 -5.99 -6.13 -1.62
N PRO A 32 -7.31 -6.38 -1.43
CA PRO A 32 -7.84 -6.99 -0.21
C PRO A 32 -7.33 -8.41 0.03
N LEU A 33 -6.95 -9.16 -1.02
CA LEU A 33 -6.48 -10.55 -0.88
C LEU A 33 -5.18 -10.66 -0.07
N GLY A 34 -4.40 -9.57 0.02
CA GLY A 34 -3.14 -9.55 0.76
C GLY A 34 -3.29 -9.60 2.28
N VAL A 35 -4.49 -9.34 2.81
CA VAL A 35 -4.74 -9.29 4.26
C VAL A 35 -5.11 -10.68 4.83
N PRO A 36 -6.13 -11.39 4.33
CA PRO A 36 -6.52 -12.70 4.87
C PRO A 36 -5.44 -13.75 4.69
N SER A 37 -4.77 -13.74 3.52
CA SER A 37 -3.73 -14.72 3.19
C SER A 37 -2.49 -14.66 4.09
N ARG A 38 -2.22 -13.50 4.71
CA ARG A 38 -1.03 -13.27 5.54
C ARG A 38 -1.37 -13.04 7.02
N MET A 39 -2.65 -13.09 7.38
CA MET A 39 -3.14 -12.78 8.73
C MET A 39 -2.67 -11.42 9.26
N ASN A 40 -2.53 -10.43 8.35
CA ASN A 40 -2.07 -9.07 8.69
C ASN A 40 -3.22 -8.19 9.22
N ILE A 41 -3.94 -8.66 10.24
CA ILE A 41 -5.11 -7.97 10.81
C ILE A 41 -4.73 -6.59 11.35
N GLY A 42 -3.52 -6.48 11.92
CA GLY A 42 -2.98 -5.20 12.41
C GLY A 42 -2.94 -4.11 11.34
N GLN A 43 -2.87 -4.46 10.05
CA GLN A 43 -2.95 -3.50 8.96
C GLN A 43 -4.31 -2.81 8.93
N VAL A 44 -5.38 -3.58 9.05
CA VAL A 44 -6.75 -3.07 9.05
C VAL A 44 -6.98 -2.23 10.31
N LEU A 45 -6.54 -2.72 11.47
CA LEU A 45 -6.66 -1.99 12.74
C LEU A 45 -5.92 -0.64 12.71
N GLU A 46 -4.70 -0.62 12.16
CA GLU A 46 -3.93 0.61 11.93
C GLU A 46 -4.68 1.57 11.02
N THR A 47 -5.26 1.07 9.91
CA THR A 47 -6.06 1.88 8.98
C THR A 47 -7.25 2.56 9.65
N HIS A 48 -7.96 1.85 10.51
CA HIS A 48 -9.13 2.37 11.21
C HIS A 48 -8.72 3.40 12.27
N LEU A 49 -7.71 3.08 13.07
CA LEU A 49 -7.22 3.96 14.12
C LEU A 49 -6.59 5.23 13.54
N GLY A 50 -5.85 5.11 12.43
CA GLY A 50 -5.31 6.25 11.70
C GLY A 50 -6.40 7.18 11.17
N TRP A 51 -7.55 6.62 10.74
CA TRP A 51 -8.69 7.42 10.32
C TRP A 51 -9.36 8.18 11.45
N ALA A 52 -9.58 7.52 12.59
CA ALA A 52 -10.07 8.20 13.79
C ALA A 52 -9.09 9.29 14.27
N ALA A 53 -7.79 8.99 14.26
CA ALA A 53 -6.74 9.92 14.70
C ALA A 53 -6.70 11.19 13.84
N ASP A 54 -6.77 11.06 12.52
CA ASP A 54 -6.81 12.16 11.57
C ASP A 54 -8.06 13.03 11.77
N ALA A 55 -9.23 12.40 11.84
CA ALA A 55 -10.51 13.09 12.04
C ALA A 55 -10.59 13.83 13.40
N LEU A 56 -9.95 13.30 14.44
CA LEU A 56 -9.87 13.94 15.76
C LEU A 56 -8.73 14.97 15.87
N GLY A 57 -7.81 15.00 14.90
CA GLY A 57 -6.62 15.86 14.92
C GLY A 57 -5.64 15.51 16.06
N GLN A 58 -5.59 14.25 16.50
CA GLN A 58 -4.80 13.82 17.65
C GLN A 58 -3.83 12.70 17.29
N PRO A 59 -2.56 12.79 17.71
CA PRO A 59 -1.63 11.69 17.55
C PRO A 59 -2.02 10.53 18.46
N VAL A 60 -1.86 9.30 17.95
CA VAL A 60 -2.13 8.08 18.72
C VAL A 60 -0.84 7.29 18.90
N ALA A 61 -0.62 6.82 20.13
CA ALA A 61 0.51 5.95 20.47
C ALA A 61 -0.01 4.56 20.90
N THR A 62 0.40 3.52 20.18
CA THR A 62 0.08 2.12 20.52
C THR A 62 1.37 1.34 20.81
N PRO A 63 1.67 1.02 22.09
CA PRO A 63 2.80 0.17 22.45
C PRO A 63 2.71 -1.22 21.83
N VAL A 64 3.87 -1.87 21.61
CA VAL A 64 3.97 -3.16 20.90
C VAL A 64 3.21 -4.31 21.61
N PHE A 65 3.13 -4.27 22.94
CA PHE A 65 2.49 -5.31 23.76
C PHE A 65 1.23 -4.83 24.49
N ALA A 66 0.84 -3.58 24.29
CA ALA A 66 -0.37 -2.98 24.86
C ALA A 66 -1.04 -2.11 23.78
N GLY A 67 -1.28 -2.74 22.61
CA GLY A 67 -1.88 -2.06 21.47
C GLY A 67 -3.35 -1.75 21.71
N ALA A 68 -3.87 -0.78 20.95
CA ALA A 68 -5.29 -0.43 21.00
C ALA A 68 -6.15 -1.67 20.68
N THR A 69 -7.06 -1.97 21.57
CA THR A 69 -8.03 -3.04 21.41
C THR A 69 -9.06 -2.68 20.34
N VAL A 70 -9.73 -3.67 19.78
CA VAL A 70 -10.80 -3.45 18.79
C VAL A 70 -11.91 -2.56 19.37
N TYR A 71 -12.21 -2.68 20.66
CA TYR A 71 -13.23 -1.88 21.32
C TYR A 71 -12.82 -0.40 21.44
N GLU A 72 -11.55 -0.14 21.78
CA GLU A 72 -11.00 1.23 21.83
C GLU A 72 -10.97 1.87 20.43
N ILE A 73 -10.60 1.11 19.40
CA ILE A 73 -10.60 1.61 18.01
C ILE A 73 -12.02 1.96 17.56
N LYS A 74 -13.01 1.10 17.85
CA LYS A 74 -14.42 1.39 17.56
C LYS A 74 -14.93 2.61 18.34
N ALA A 75 -14.54 2.76 19.61
CA ALA A 75 -14.88 3.93 20.40
C ALA A 75 -14.27 5.21 19.81
N ALA A 76 -13.01 5.15 19.35
CA ALA A 76 -12.35 6.26 18.68
C ALA A 76 -13.03 6.64 17.36
N LEU A 77 -13.41 5.66 16.53
CA LEU A 77 -14.20 5.89 15.31
C LEU A 77 -15.53 6.57 15.63
N ARG A 78 -16.25 6.08 16.65
CA ARG A 78 -17.50 6.69 17.10
C ARG A 78 -17.31 8.13 17.58
N GLN A 79 -16.25 8.38 18.36
CA GLN A 79 -15.91 9.74 18.82
C GLN A 79 -15.58 10.68 17.65
N ALA A 80 -14.96 10.15 16.59
CA ALA A 80 -14.64 10.86 15.36
C ALA A 80 -15.85 11.04 14.42
N ASN A 81 -17.05 10.59 14.80
CA ASN A 81 -18.25 10.57 13.96
C ASN A 81 -18.05 9.75 12.65
N LEU A 82 -17.28 8.67 12.73
CA LEU A 82 -16.99 7.75 11.63
C LEU A 82 -17.71 6.39 11.83
N PRO A 83 -17.97 5.63 10.74
CA PRO A 83 -18.56 4.29 10.84
C PRO A 83 -17.70 3.33 11.67
N GLU A 84 -18.29 2.65 12.64
CA GLU A 84 -17.56 1.73 13.55
C GLU A 84 -17.00 0.48 12.85
N ASP A 85 -17.48 0.16 11.65
CA ASP A 85 -16.95 -0.92 10.82
C ASP A 85 -15.83 -0.45 9.88
N GLY A 86 -15.46 0.83 9.94
CA GLY A 86 -14.42 1.47 9.13
C GLY A 86 -14.66 1.37 7.63
N LYS A 87 -15.93 1.27 7.22
CA LYS A 87 -16.33 1.22 5.82
C LYS A 87 -17.17 2.43 5.45
N THR A 88 -16.88 2.99 4.28
CA THR A 88 -17.63 4.10 3.69
C THR A 88 -18.08 3.76 2.28
N GLU A 89 -19.07 4.51 1.81
CA GLU A 89 -19.39 4.54 0.39
C GLU A 89 -18.25 5.23 -0.35
N LEU A 90 -17.91 4.70 -1.52
CA LEU A 90 -16.97 5.30 -2.47
C LEU A 90 -17.68 5.45 -3.80
N LEU A 91 -17.36 6.52 -4.50
CA LEU A 91 -17.83 6.81 -5.86
C LEU A 91 -16.71 6.46 -6.84
N ASP A 92 -17.03 5.81 -7.95
CA ASP A 92 -16.09 5.59 -9.04
C ASP A 92 -15.81 6.93 -9.75
N GLY A 93 -14.54 7.35 -9.80
CA GLY A 93 -14.14 8.61 -10.43
C GLY A 93 -14.46 8.69 -11.92
N ARG A 94 -14.60 7.56 -12.61
CA ARG A 94 -14.87 7.51 -14.05
C ARG A 94 -16.35 7.59 -14.40
N THR A 95 -17.20 6.98 -13.59
CA THR A 95 -18.65 6.89 -13.87
C THR A 95 -19.48 7.81 -12.97
N GLY A 96 -18.95 8.19 -11.80
CA GLY A 96 -19.67 8.90 -10.76
C GLY A 96 -20.63 8.01 -9.96
N GLU A 97 -20.71 6.71 -10.25
CA GLU A 97 -21.60 5.78 -9.57
C GLU A 97 -20.97 5.25 -8.28
N ALA A 98 -21.81 4.98 -7.27
CA ALA A 98 -21.35 4.35 -6.04
C ALA A 98 -20.97 2.87 -6.28
N PHE A 99 -19.89 2.41 -5.64
CA PHE A 99 -19.57 0.98 -5.64
C PHE A 99 -20.68 0.17 -4.96
N HIS A 100 -20.93 -1.04 -5.47
CA HIS A 100 -21.97 -1.95 -4.96
C HIS A 100 -21.79 -2.33 -3.47
N GLN A 101 -20.56 -2.26 -2.94
CA GLN A 101 -20.27 -2.57 -1.54
C GLN A 101 -19.51 -1.41 -0.90
N ARG A 102 -19.80 -1.14 0.38
CA ARG A 102 -19.01 -0.21 1.18
C ARG A 102 -17.58 -0.72 1.33
N VAL A 103 -16.62 0.17 1.14
CA VAL A 103 -15.20 -0.12 1.06
C VAL A 103 -14.51 0.32 2.35
N THR A 104 -13.55 -0.48 2.81
CA THR A 104 -12.71 -0.09 3.95
C THR A 104 -11.75 1.01 3.52
N VAL A 105 -11.86 2.17 4.18
CA VAL A 105 -11.01 3.34 3.93
C VAL A 105 -10.38 3.77 5.27
N GLY A 106 -9.23 4.44 5.19
CA GLY A 106 -8.58 5.05 6.33
C GLY A 106 -7.13 5.38 6.02
N TYR A 107 -6.37 5.74 7.04
CA TYR A 107 -4.97 6.12 6.87
C TYR A 107 -4.03 5.03 7.34
N ILE A 108 -3.06 4.71 6.50
CA ILE A 108 -2.00 3.76 6.82
C ILE A 108 -0.64 4.40 6.59
N TYR A 109 0.33 4.07 7.45
CA TYR A 109 1.68 4.56 7.27
C TYR A 109 2.42 3.78 6.18
N MET A 110 2.81 4.48 5.11
CA MET A 110 3.52 3.90 3.96
C MET A 110 5.01 4.23 3.99
N LEU A 111 5.84 3.22 3.67
CA LEU A 111 7.30 3.35 3.58
C LEU A 111 7.76 3.16 2.13
N LYS A 112 8.56 4.10 1.62
CA LYS A 112 9.28 3.94 0.35
C LYS A 112 10.57 3.14 0.61
N LEU A 113 10.72 2.03 -0.11
CA LEU A 113 11.93 1.20 -0.06
C LEU A 113 12.90 1.60 -1.18
N SER A 114 14.20 1.41 -0.97
CA SER A 114 15.25 1.83 -1.91
C SER A 114 15.35 0.98 -3.19
N HIS A 115 14.51 -0.04 -3.37
CA HIS A 115 14.58 -0.95 -4.51
C HIS A 115 13.89 -0.39 -5.75
N LEU A 116 14.54 0.56 -6.44
CA LEU A 116 14.01 1.22 -7.63
C LEU A 116 14.21 0.40 -8.91
N VAL A 117 13.38 0.66 -9.93
CA VAL A 117 13.46 -0.02 -11.23
C VAL A 117 14.70 0.42 -12.01
N ASP A 118 15.09 1.69 -11.91
CA ASP A 118 16.26 2.27 -12.59
C ASP A 118 17.55 1.55 -12.20
N ASP A 119 17.66 1.14 -10.94
CA ASP A 119 18.81 0.37 -10.45
C ASP A 119 18.80 -1.08 -10.94
N LYS A 120 17.63 -1.61 -11.30
CA LYS A 120 17.43 -3.02 -11.65
C LYS A 120 17.38 -3.29 -13.16
N ILE A 121 16.99 -2.31 -13.97
CA ILE A 121 16.90 -2.51 -15.42
C ILE A 121 18.29 -2.84 -15.99
N HIS A 122 18.36 -3.94 -16.73
CA HIS A 122 19.59 -4.43 -17.35
C HIS A 122 19.24 -5.27 -18.57
N ALA A 123 19.88 -4.99 -19.69
CA ALA A 123 19.77 -5.75 -20.92
C ALA A 123 21.16 -5.90 -21.54
N ARG A 124 21.41 -7.04 -22.19
CA ARG A 124 22.67 -7.34 -22.86
C ARG A 124 22.39 -8.03 -24.19
N SER A 125 22.96 -7.47 -25.27
CA SER A 125 23.02 -8.12 -26.59
C SER A 125 24.35 -8.86 -26.74
N THR A 126 25.45 -8.12 -26.79
CA THR A 126 26.84 -8.62 -26.78
C THR A 126 27.63 -7.92 -25.68
N GLY A 127 28.75 -8.49 -25.25
CA GLY A 127 29.54 -7.90 -24.15
C GLY A 127 30.77 -8.74 -23.81
N PRO A 128 31.47 -8.41 -22.71
CA PRO A 128 32.68 -9.09 -22.31
C PRO A 128 32.43 -10.54 -21.90
N TYR A 129 33.42 -11.39 -22.13
CA TYR A 129 33.43 -12.82 -21.83
C TYR A 129 34.58 -13.15 -20.88
N SER A 130 34.38 -14.19 -20.07
CA SER A 130 35.43 -14.79 -19.24
C SER A 130 36.52 -15.39 -20.13
N LEU A 131 37.78 -15.10 -19.84
CA LEU A 131 38.93 -15.64 -20.58
C LEU A 131 39.02 -17.17 -20.48
N VAL A 132 38.60 -17.73 -19.34
CA VAL A 132 38.74 -19.17 -19.05
C VAL A 132 37.61 -19.96 -19.70
N THR A 133 36.36 -19.56 -19.47
CA THR A 133 35.19 -20.33 -19.89
C THR A 133 34.59 -19.86 -21.21
N GLN A 134 35.02 -18.69 -21.72
CA GLN A 134 34.38 -18.01 -22.86
C GLN A 134 32.87 -17.83 -22.65
N GLN A 135 32.42 -17.73 -21.40
CA GLN A 135 31.04 -17.43 -21.03
C GLN A 135 30.88 -15.94 -20.72
N PRO A 136 29.68 -15.36 -20.91
CA PRO A 136 29.38 -14.01 -20.46
C PRO A 136 29.80 -13.72 -19.01
N LEU A 137 30.37 -12.53 -18.76
CA LEU A 137 30.63 -12.09 -17.39
C LEU A 137 29.33 -11.98 -16.58
N GLY A 138 29.44 -11.91 -15.24
CA GLY A 138 28.30 -11.80 -14.34
C GLY A 138 28.06 -10.36 -13.87
N GLY A 139 26.79 -9.98 -13.75
CA GLY A 139 26.38 -8.73 -13.09
C GLY A 139 26.27 -7.52 -14.01
N LYS A 140 25.33 -6.62 -13.66
CA LYS A 140 25.03 -5.38 -14.40
C LYS A 140 26.26 -4.49 -14.56
N ALA A 141 27.06 -4.32 -13.50
CA ALA A 141 28.24 -3.46 -13.48
C ALA A 141 29.32 -3.85 -14.51
N GLN A 142 29.34 -5.13 -14.94
CA GLN A 142 30.30 -5.65 -15.91
C GLN A 142 29.70 -5.81 -17.31
N PHE A 143 28.49 -5.28 -17.57
CA PHE A 143 27.69 -5.63 -18.75
C PHE A 143 27.57 -7.15 -18.95
N GLY A 144 27.41 -7.86 -17.83
CA GLY A 144 27.33 -9.31 -17.76
C GLY A 144 26.00 -9.88 -18.25
N GLY A 145 25.99 -11.14 -18.65
CA GLY A 145 24.80 -11.85 -19.13
C GLY A 145 23.93 -12.40 -18.00
N GLN A 146 22.69 -12.79 -18.35
CA GLN A 146 21.84 -13.57 -17.47
C GLN A 146 22.29 -15.04 -17.47
N ARG A 147 22.30 -15.68 -16.30
CA ARG A 147 22.53 -17.12 -16.22
C ARG A 147 21.27 -17.88 -16.64
N PHE A 148 21.44 -18.84 -17.53
CA PHE A 148 20.41 -19.81 -17.95
C PHE A 148 20.61 -21.13 -17.23
#